data_AF-A0AAV6KCJ8-F1
#
_entry.id   AF-A0AAV6KCJ8-F1
#
_cell.length_a   1.000
_cell.length_b   1.000
_cell.length_c   1.000
_cell.angle_alpha   90.00
_cell.angle_beta   90.00
_cell.angle_gamma   90.00
#
_symmetry.space_group_name_H-M   'P 1'
#
loop_
_entity.id
_entity.type
_entity.pdbx_description
1 polymer ?
#
loop_
_entity_poly.entity_id
_entity_poly.type
_entity_poly.pdbx_seq_one_letter_code
_entity_poly.pdbx_strand_id
1 'polypeptide(L)'
;MMWAGQSPPKYKTKHLKTNEFRALVEFKGMQFVGKPKKTKQLAERDAAIEALAWLTQTSDKNQDKDDNSPPDVTDNMLKLLGKCRRSKRRSG
;
A
#
# COMPACT_ATOMS: atom_id res chain seq x y z
N MET A 1 3.45 10.60 -18.81
CA MET A 1 2.66 11.73 -18.24
C MET A 1 3.30 12.10 -16.90
N MET A 2 3.72 13.36 -16.73
CA MET A 2 4.26 13.91 -15.47
C MET A 2 3.13 14.67 -14.77
N TRP A 3 2.88 14.36 -13.50
CA TRP A 3 1.97 15.14 -12.67
C TRP A 3 2.61 16.49 -12.35
N ALA A 4 1.85 17.56 -12.59
CA ALA A 4 2.26 18.94 -12.48
C ALA A 4 2.98 19.22 -11.14
N GLY A 5 4.27 19.57 -11.21
CA GLY A 5 5.05 20.10 -10.10
C GLY A 5 5.97 19.12 -9.36
N GLN A 6 5.84 17.80 -9.52
CA GLN A 6 6.74 16.85 -8.87
C GLN A 6 7.71 16.20 -9.86
N SER A 7 9.01 16.41 -9.61
CA SER A 7 10.07 15.73 -10.36
C SER A 7 9.94 14.21 -10.13
N PRO A 8 10.03 13.39 -11.19
CA PRO A 8 10.02 11.94 -11.05
C PRO A 8 11.12 11.47 -10.09
N PRO A 9 10.85 10.50 -9.20
CA PRO A 9 11.89 9.88 -8.39
C PRO A 9 12.97 9.25 -9.30
N LYS A 10 14.24 9.46 -8.97
CA LYS A 10 15.36 8.87 -9.71
C LYS A 10 15.76 7.55 -9.05
N TYR A 11 15.72 6.48 -9.82
CA TYR A 11 16.16 5.15 -9.37
C TYR A 11 17.59 4.90 -9.85
N LYS A 12 18.45 4.45 -8.94
CA LYS A 12 19.82 4.03 -9.23
C LYS A 12 20.03 2.64 -8.65
N THR A 13 20.49 1.70 -9.46
CA THR A 13 20.75 0.33 -9.02
C THR A 13 22.22 -0.01 -9.16
N LYS A 14 22.80 -0.64 -8.14
CA LYS A 14 24.18 -1.14 -8.19
C LYS A 14 24.17 -2.66 -8.00
N HIS A 15 24.99 -3.33 -8.79
CA HIS A 15 25.29 -4.75 -8.61
C HIS A 15 26.33 -4.92 -7.50
N LEU A 16 26.07 -5.84 -6.58
CA LEU A 16 26.95 -6.20 -5.48
C LEU A 16 27.77 -7.45 -5.83
N LYS A 17 28.88 -7.64 -5.13
CA LYS A 17 29.74 -8.82 -5.29
C LYS A 17 29.04 -10.13 -4.90
N THR A 18 27.93 -10.05 -4.16
CA THR A 18 27.11 -11.18 -3.68
C THR A 18 26.10 -11.68 -4.72
N ASN A 19 26.15 -11.23 -5.98
CA ASN A 19 25.10 -11.46 -7.00
C ASN A 19 23.74 -10.87 -6.62
N GLU A 20 23.77 -9.78 -5.85
CA GLU A 20 22.58 -9.04 -5.44
C GLU A 20 22.61 -7.63 -6.03
N PHE A 21 21.45 -7.00 -6.06
CA PHE A 21 21.23 -5.64 -6.48
C PHE A 21 20.84 -4.81 -5.28
N ARG A 22 21.43 -3.62 -5.16
CA ARG A 22 21.00 -2.61 -4.19
C ARG A 22 20.52 -1.39 -4.94
N ALA A 23 19.29 -0.99 -4.67
CA ALA A 23 18.72 0.22 -5.27
C ALA A 23 18.75 1.39 -4.31
N LEU A 24 18.85 2.57 -4.90
CA LEU A 24 18.76 3.87 -4.26
C LEU A 24 17.70 4.67 -5.01
N VAL A 25 16.78 5.26 -4.27
CA VAL A 25 15.75 6.16 -4.79
C VAL A 25 16.04 7.56 -4.28
N GLU A 26 16.25 8.49 -5.21
CA GLU A 26 16.39 9.91 -4.92
C GLU A 26 15.05 10.60 -5.22
N PHE A 27 14.40 11.09 -4.18
CA PHE A 27 13.12 11.79 -4.26
C PHE A 27 13.15 13.06 -3.41
N LYS A 28 12.78 14.20 -3.99
CA LYS A 28 12.82 15.52 -3.32
C LYS A 28 14.18 15.85 -2.66
N GLY A 29 15.29 15.42 -3.25
CA GLY A 29 16.64 15.62 -2.69
C GLY A 29 17.00 14.67 -1.54
N MET A 30 16.09 13.80 -1.12
CA MET A 30 16.34 12.73 -0.15
C MET A 30 16.73 11.45 -0.87
N GLN A 31 17.60 10.65 -0.25
CA GLN A 31 18.05 9.37 -0.80
C GLN A 31 17.68 8.22 0.13
N PHE A 32 16.88 7.29 -0.38
CA PHE A 32 16.46 6.08 0.32
C PHE A 32 17.18 4.88 -0.27
N VAL A 33 17.78 4.06 0.59
CA VAL A 33 18.56 2.91 0.15
C VAL A 33 17.84 1.64 0.55
N GLY A 34 17.42 0.85 -0.44
CA GLY A 34 16.77 -0.43 -0.23
C GLY A 34 17.74 -1.51 0.24
N LYS A 35 17.16 -2.62 0.72
CA LYS A 35 17.90 -3.83 1.07
C LYS A 35 18.46 -4.49 -0.21
N PRO A 36 19.56 -5.26 -0.11
CA PRO A 36 20.04 -6.09 -1.20
C PRO A 36 18.97 -7.10 -1.63
N LYS A 37 18.77 -7.28 -2.93
CA LYS A 37 17.83 -8.27 -3.50
C LYS A 37 18.45 -8.98 -4.69
N LYS A 38 17.95 -10.18 -4.99
CA LYS A 38 18.43 -11.01 -6.11
C LYS A 38 18.15 -10.42 -7.50
N THR A 39 17.18 -9.52 -7.63
CA THR A 39 16.82 -8.91 -8.93
C THR A 39 16.75 -7.40 -8.82
N LYS A 40 17.01 -6.73 -9.95
CA LYS A 40 16.98 -5.27 -10.06
C LYS A 40 15.63 -4.68 -9.63
N GLN A 41 14.53 -5.25 -10.12
CA GLN A 41 13.17 -4.78 -9.82
C GLN A 41 12.80 -4.93 -8.34
N LEU A 42 13.21 -6.04 -7.70
CA LEU A 42 12.97 -6.23 -6.27
C LEU A 42 13.74 -5.21 -5.44
N ALA A 43 14.98 -4.90 -5.82
CA ALA A 43 15.77 -3.89 -5.14
C ALA A 43 15.12 -2.49 -5.25
N GLU A 44 14.67 -2.12 -6.46
CA GLU A 44 13.97 -0.86 -6.70
C GLU A 44 12.67 -0.76 -5.90
N ARG A 45 11.88 -1.84 -5.86
CA ARG A 45 10.66 -1.91 -5.07
C ARG A 45 10.93 -1.72 -3.58
N ASP A 46 11.93 -2.40 -3.02
CA ASP A 46 12.29 -2.24 -1.61
C ASP A 46 12.72 -0.80 -1.30
N ALA A 47 13.55 -0.19 -2.15
CA ALA A 47 13.95 1.20 -1.97
C ALA A 47 12.77 2.19 -2.08
N ALA A 48 11.79 1.90 -2.95
CA ALA A 48 10.55 2.68 -3.03
C ALA A 48 9.67 2.51 -1.79
N ILE A 49 9.59 1.31 -1.21
CA ILE A 49 8.83 1.05 0.03
C ILE A 49 9.41 1.88 1.19
N GLU A 50 10.73 1.92 1.34
CA GLU A 50 11.39 2.74 2.36
C GLU A 50 11.09 4.24 2.17
N ALA A 51 11.12 4.71 0.92
CA ALA A 51 10.76 6.09 0.59
C ALA A 51 9.28 6.38 0.92
N LEU A 52 8.37 5.47 0.56
CA LEU A 52 6.94 5.60 0.84
C LEU A 52 6.66 5.66 2.34
N ALA A 53 7.27 4.79 3.14
CA ALA A 53 7.12 4.78 4.59
C ALA A 53 7.54 6.12 5.22
N TRP A 54 8.61 6.73 4.70
CA TRP A 54 9.06 8.05 5.14
C TRP A 54 8.06 9.16 4.75
N LEU A 55 7.51 9.10 3.53
CA LEU A 55 6.54 10.07 3.05
C LEU A 55 5.21 9.97 3.83
N THR A 56 4.72 8.77 4.12
CA THR A 56 3.47 8.56 4.88
C THR A 56 3.64 8.94 6.35
N GLN A 57 4.76 8.61 6.99
CA GLN A 57 5.07 9.07 8.36
C GLN A 57 5.06 10.59 8.51
N THR A 58 5.35 11.34 7.45
CA THR A 58 5.21 12.82 7.45
C THR A 58 3.80 13.31 7.10
N SER A 59 3.01 12.50 6.38
CA SER A 59 1.64 12.80 5.98
C SER A 59 0.62 12.51 7.08
N ASP A 60 0.90 11.53 7.94
CA ASP A 60 0.02 11.02 9.00
C ASP A 60 0.15 11.79 10.33
N LYS A 61 0.44 13.10 10.27
CA LYS A 61 0.32 13.99 11.45
C LYS A 61 -1.08 14.59 11.62
N ASN A 62 -2.11 14.05 10.95
CA ASN A 62 -3.49 14.56 11.00
C ASN A 62 -4.56 13.45 10.97
N GLN A 63 -4.32 12.25 11.49
CA GLN A 63 -5.42 11.35 11.86
C GLN A 63 -5.17 10.75 13.24
N ASP A 64 -5.82 11.37 14.21
CA ASP A 64 -6.15 10.80 15.50
C ASP A 64 -6.72 9.38 15.38
N LYS A 65 -6.57 8.65 16.48
CA LYS A 65 -7.29 7.43 16.90
C LYS A 65 -6.62 6.11 16.55
N ASP A 66 -5.72 5.74 17.46
CA ASP A 66 -5.88 4.48 18.19
C ASP A 66 -7.36 4.25 18.53
N ASP A 67 -8.07 3.42 17.76
CA ASP A 67 -9.30 2.82 18.23
C ASP A 67 -9.33 1.35 17.81
N ASN A 68 -8.85 0.53 18.75
CA ASN A 68 -8.86 -0.91 18.72
C ASN A 68 -10.29 -1.39 18.94
N SER A 69 -11.12 -1.31 17.89
CA SER A 69 -12.45 -1.91 17.88
C SER A 69 -12.60 -2.76 16.62
N PRO A 70 -12.77 -4.10 16.74
CA PRO A 70 -13.14 -4.94 15.61
C PRO A 70 -14.43 -4.41 15.00
N PRO A 71 -14.56 -4.35 13.66
CA PRO A 71 -15.82 -4.00 13.03
C PRO A 71 -16.85 -5.06 13.43
N ASP A 72 -17.83 -4.66 14.25
CA ASP A 72 -18.98 -5.49 14.59
C ASP A 72 -19.85 -5.63 13.33
N VAL A 73 -19.66 -6.72 12.60
CA VAL A 73 -20.31 -7.01 11.30
C VAL A 73 -21.78 -7.49 11.48
N THR A 74 -22.35 -7.44 12.66
CA THR A 74 -23.50 -8.30 12.99
C THR A 74 -24.88 -7.81 12.51
N ASP A 75 -25.15 -6.50 12.38
CA ASP A 75 -26.53 -6.07 12.12
C ASP A 75 -26.84 -5.74 10.64
N ASN A 76 -25.89 -5.13 9.93
CA ASN A 76 -26.12 -4.70 8.54
C ASN A 76 -26.14 -5.85 7.53
N MET A 77 -25.40 -6.94 7.79
CA MET A 77 -25.38 -8.12 6.92
C MET A 77 -26.66 -8.96 7.04
N LEU A 78 -27.28 -9.02 8.23
CA LEU A 78 -28.53 -9.77 8.45
C LEU A 78 -29.70 -9.20 7.62
N LYS A 79 -29.74 -7.88 7.42
CA LYS A 79 -30.75 -7.19 6.60
C LYS A 79 -30.68 -7.55 5.11
N LEU A 80 -29.51 -7.96 4.63
CA LEU A 80 -29.31 -8.39 3.23
C LEU A 80 -29.78 -9.83 3.00
N LEU A 81 -29.64 -10.71 3.99
CA LEU A 81 -29.99 -12.13 3.86
C LEU A 81 -31.45 -12.45 4.25
N GLY A 82 -32.16 -11.54 4.92
CA GLY A 82 -33.48 -11.79 5.50
C GLY A 82 -34.71 -11.63 4.60
N LYS A 83 -34.57 -11.46 3.27
CA LYS A 83 -35.73 -11.24 2.37
C LYS A 83 -35.86 -12.29 1.26
N CYS A 84 -35.58 -13.56 1.59
CA CYS A 84 -36.18 -14.68 0.87
C CYS A 84 -37.69 -14.70 1.17
N ARG A 85 -38.46 -14.06 0.29
CA ARG A 85 -39.93 -14.06 0.32
C ARG A 85 -40.41 -15.51 0.38
N ARG A 86 -41.10 -15.87 1.46
CA ARG A 86 -41.90 -17.09 1.57
C ARG A 86 -42.80 -17.19 0.34
N SER A 87 -42.51 -18.14 -0.55
CA SER A 87 -43.47 -18.59 -1.57
C SER A 87 -44.64 -19.24 -0.84
N LYS A 88 -45.72 -18.49 -0.66
CA LYS A 88 -47.00 -18.97 -0.15
C LYS A 88 -47.67 -19.75 -1.29
N ARG A 89 -47.89 -21.05 -1.05
CA ARG A 89 -48.72 -21.94 -1.89
C ARG A 89 -50.18 -21.41 -2.04
N ARG A 90 -50.86 -21.92 -3.09
CA ARG A 90 -52.32 -21.95 -3.42
C ARG A 90 -52.77 -20.76 -4.30
N SER A 91 -53.55 -20.88 -5.38
CA SER A 91 -54.58 -21.86 -5.77
C SER A 91 -54.81 -21.82 -7.30
N GLY A 92 -55.25 -22.93 -7.88
CA GLY A 92 -55.79 -23.06 -9.24
C GLY A 92 -56.34 -24.46 -9.40
#